data_AF-E5Y1V9-F1
#
_entry.id   AF-E5Y1V9-F1
#
_cell.length_a   1.000
_cell.length_b   1.000
_cell.length_c   1.000
_cell.angle_alpha   90.00
_cell.angle_beta   90.00
_cell.angle_gamma   90.00
#
_symmetry.space_group_name_H-M   'P 1'
#
loop_
_entity.id
_entity.type
_entity.pdbx_description
1 polymer ?
#
loop_
_entity_poly.entity_id
_entity_poly.type
_entity_poly.pdbx_seq_one_letter_code
_entity_poly.pdbx_strand_id
1 'polypeptide(L)'
;MANEQNLKPARTKSEARERGRKGGIASGESRREKATLRECLDLLLTRKMGDGGRSGAEILAAALFKKAAKGSERAFELIRDTVGEKPSDRIDHTSSDGSMSPYRLTPAEVAQELIRQSEELEGEE
;
A
#
# COMPACT_ATOMS: atom_id res chain seq x y z
N MET A 1 -11.34 25.62 2.49
CA MET A 1 -10.41 26.77 2.48
C MET A 1 -9.77 26.89 3.86
N ALA A 2 -8.51 27.32 3.95
CA ALA A 2 -7.86 27.55 5.25
C ALA A 2 -8.54 28.73 5.97
N ASN A 3 -8.77 28.61 7.28
CA ASN A 3 -9.39 29.69 8.05
C ASN A 3 -8.39 30.83 8.29
N GLU A 4 -8.50 31.90 7.49
CA GLU A 4 -7.61 33.07 7.54
C GLU A 4 -7.63 33.80 8.89
N GLN A 5 -8.72 33.68 9.66
CA GLN A 5 -8.87 34.30 10.97
C GLN A 5 -7.90 33.70 12.02
N ASN A 6 -7.35 32.51 11.77
CA ASN A 6 -6.40 31.84 12.65
C ASN A 6 -4.92 32.11 12.32
N LEU A 7 -4.64 32.85 11.25
CA LEU A 7 -3.26 33.13 10.83
C LEU A 7 -2.60 34.12 11.79
N LYS A 8 -1.39 33.79 12.24
CA LYS A 8 -0.54 34.67 13.06
C LYS A 8 0.63 35.20 12.24
N PRO A 9 0.45 36.24 11.40
CA PRO A 9 1.52 36.78 10.57
C PRO A 9 2.66 37.35 11.42
N ALA A 10 3.89 37.26 10.91
CA ALA A 10 5.04 37.91 11.55
C ALA A 10 4.93 39.43 11.36
N ARG A 11 5.15 40.20 12.42
CA ARG A 11 4.99 41.66 12.42
C ARG A 11 6.29 42.39 12.10
N THR A 12 7.43 41.70 12.16
CA THR A 12 8.75 42.27 11.86
C THR A 12 9.65 41.31 11.07
N LYS A 13 10.66 41.86 10.38
CA LYS A 13 11.69 41.05 9.69
C LYS A 13 12.50 40.17 10.65
N SER A 14 12.75 40.65 11.87
CA SER A 14 13.47 39.88 12.90
C SER A 14 12.66 38.68 13.36
N GLU A 15 11.37 38.89 13.66
CA GLU A 15 10.45 37.82 14.07
C GLU A 15 10.29 36.76 12.97
N ALA A 16 10.17 37.18 11.70
CA ALA A 16 10.10 36.25 10.58
C ALA A 16 11.35 35.37 10.47
N ARG A 17 12.55 35.96 10.66
CA ARG A 17 13.82 35.21 10.66
C ARG A 17 13.91 34.23 11.83
N GLU A 18 13.52 34.64 13.02
CA GLU A 18 13.56 33.79 14.21
C GLU A 18 12.60 32.60 14.08
N ARG A 19 11.37 32.84 13.62
CA ARG A 19 10.39 31.79 13.33
C ARG A 19 10.88 30.83 12.25
N GLY A 20 11.46 31.36 11.16
CA GLY A 20 12.07 30.54 10.10
C GLY A 20 13.19 29.64 10.63
N ARG A 21 14.07 30.19 11.48
CA ARG A 21 15.15 29.42 12.13
C ARG A 21 14.58 28.30 13.01
N LYS A 22 13.62 28.61 13.90
CA LYS A 22 12.97 27.63 14.77
C LYS A 22 12.27 26.52 13.96
N GLY A 23 11.55 26.89 12.90
CA GLY A 23 10.90 25.95 12.00
C GLY A 23 11.91 25.05 11.27
N GLY A 24 13.03 25.61 10.82
CA GLY A 24 14.11 24.85 10.19
C GLY A 24 14.76 23.84 11.14
N ILE A 25 15.01 24.23 12.39
CA ILE A 25 15.57 23.33 13.41
C ILE A 25 14.59 22.18 13.69
N ALA A 26 13.32 22.50 14.01
CA ALA A 26 12.31 21.49 14.30
C ALA A 26 12.07 20.54 13.10
N SER A 27 12.06 21.09 11.89
CA SER A 27 11.96 20.28 10.67
C SER A 27 13.18 19.38 10.48
N GLY A 28 14.38 19.88 10.78
CA GLY A 28 15.62 19.10 10.73
C GLY A 28 15.63 17.95 11.75
N GLU A 29 15.17 18.21 12.97
CA GLU A 29 15.01 17.18 14.02
C GLU A 29 14.02 16.11 13.59
N SER A 30 12.82 16.49 13.15
CA SER A 30 11.81 15.54 12.67
C SER A 30 12.30 14.73 11.46
N ARG A 31 13.07 15.35 10.55
CA ARG A 31 13.66 14.64 9.41
C ARG A 31 14.70 13.61 9.85
N ARG A 32 15.55 13.94 10.82
CA ARG A 32 16.54 13.03 11.39
C ARG A 32 15.87 11.86 12.11
N GLU A 33 14.88 12.12 12.95
CA GLU A 33 14.11 11.08 13.64
C GLU A 33 13.48 10.11 12.65
N LYS A 34 12.84 10.61 11.58
CA LYS A 34 12.26 9.77 10.52
C LYS A 34 13.33 8.98 9.76
N ALA A 35 14.54 9.52 9.60
CA ALA A 35 15.65 8.79 8.98
C ALA A 35 16.09 7.61 9.85
N THR A 36 16.31 7.86 11.14
CA THR A 36 16.64 6.79 12.10
C THR A 36 15.55 5.73 12.16
N LEU A 37 14.27 6.11 12.17
CA LEU A 37 13.17 5.15 12.15
C LEU A 37 13.18 4.28 10.88
N ARG A 38 13.43 4.88 9.70
CA ARG A 38 13.55 4.13 8.44
C ARG A 38 14.68 3.11 8.51
N GLU A 39 15.86 3.54 8.95
CA GLU A 39 17.02 2.65 9.11
C GLU A 39 16.73 1.49 10.07
N CYS A 40 16.09 1.75 11.21
CA CYS A 40 15.68 0.71 12.14
C CYS A 40 14.67 -0.27 11.51
N LEU A 41 13.69 0.23 10.75
CA LEU A 41 12.71 -0.62 10.08
C LEU A 41 13.35 -1.47 8.99
N ASP A 42 14.25 -0.90 8.18
CA ASP A 42 14.97 -1.63 7.13
C ASP A 42 15.80 -2.78 7.72
N LEU A 43 16.47 -2.51 8.85
CA LEU A 43 17.19 -3.54 9.61
C LEU A 43 16.25 -4.65 10.10
N LEU A 44 15.11 -4.30 10.67
CA LEU A 44 14.13 -5.27 11.17
C LEU A 44 13.53 -6.12 10.05
N LEU A 45 13.24 -5.51 8.90
CA LEU A 45 12.68 -6.21 7.74
C LEU A 45 13.70 -7.15 7.09
N THR A 46 14.97 -6.76 7.04
CA THR A 46 16.03 -7.54 6.35
C THR A 46 16.66 -8.60 7.24
N ARG A 47 16.81 -8.32 8.55
CA ARG A 47 17.48 -9.23 9.48
C ARG A 47 16.70 -10.53 9.64
N LYS A 48 17.42 -11.65 9.54
CA LYS A 48 16.90 -12.98 9.89
C LYS A 48 16.73 -13.10 11.41
N MET A 49 15.55 -13.53 11.85
CA MET A 49 15.15 -13.63 13.25
C MET A 49 14.59 -15.02 13.58
N GLY A 50 14.80 -15.48 14.82
CA GLY A 50 14.34 -16.77 15.33
C GLY A 50 15.05 -17.98 14.71
N ASP A 51 14.73 -19.17 15.22
CA ASP A 51 15.39 -20.43 14.82
C ASP A 51 15.12 -20.83 13.37
N GLY A 52 14.03 -20.31 12.78
CA GLY A 52 13.66 -20.55 11.39
C GLY A 52 14.37 -19.67 10.36
N GLY A 53 15.25 -18.74 10.77
CA GLY A 53 16.06 -17.93 9.86
C GLY A 53 15.27 -17.05 8.89
N ARG A 54 14.02 -16.70 9.22
CA ARG A 54 13.15 -15.85 8.38
C ARG A 54 13.43 -14.38 8.66
N SER A 55 13.42 -13.57 7.61
CA SER A 55 13.49 -12.12 7.67
C SER A 55 12.19 -11.52 8.21
N GLY A 56 12.26 -10.30 8.76
CA GLY A 56 11.06 -9.57 9.18
C GLY A 56 10.06 -9.35 8.04
N ALA A 57 10.55 -9.17 6.80
CA ALA A 57 9.71 -9.06 5.62
C ALA A 57 8.89 -10.33 5.36
N GLU A 58 9.50 -11.52 5.47
CA GLU A 58 8.80 -12.80 5.30
C GLU A 58 7.75 -13.02 6.40
N ILE A 59 8.07 -12.65 7.65
CA ILE A 59 7.14 -12.75 8.77
C ILE A 59 5.94 -11.81 8.55
N LEU A 60 6.19 -10.58 8.09
CA LEU A 60 5.13 -9.61 7.80
C LEU A 60 4.25 -10.06 6.64
N ALA A 61 4.84 -10.60 5.57
CA ALA A 61 4.11 -11.15 4.43
C ALA A 61 3.19 -12.31 4.86
N ALA A 62 3.69 -13.23 5.68
CA ALA A 62 2.88 -14.33 6.22
C ALA A 62 1.73 -13.84 7.11
N ALA A 63 1.97 -12.83 7.94
CA ALA A 63 0.93 -12.23 8.77
C ALA A 63 -0.14 -11.50 7.93
N LEU A 64 0.29 -10.79 6.87
CA LEU A 64 -0.61 -10.12 5.94
C LEU A 64 -1.49 -11.12 5.19
N PHE A 65 -0.90 -12.22 4.70
CA PHE A 65 -1.64 -13.30 4.05
C PHE A 65 -2.67 -13.93 4.98
N LYS A 66 -2.29 -14.27 6.22
CA LYS A 66 -3.23 -14.78 7.23
C LYS A 66 -4.36 -13.81 7.53
N LYS A 67 -4.10 -12.51 7.50
CA LYS A 67 -5.12 -11.47 7.71
C LYS A 67 -6.08 -11.38 6.52
N ALA A 68 -5.58 -11.49 5.29
CA ALA A 68 -6.40 -11.55 4.09
C ALA A 68 -7.29 -12.79 4.08
N ALA A 69 -6.74 -13.97 4.40
CA ALA A 69 -7.49 -15.23 4.50
C ALA A 69 -8.63 -15.17 5.54
N LYS A 70 -8.51 -14.31 6.56
CA LYS A 70 -9.58 -14.05 7.55
C LYS A 70 -10.63 -13.03 7.08
N GLY A 71 -10.62 -12.64 5.81
CA GLY A 71 -11.60 -11.72 5.22
C GLY A 71 -11.22 -10.24 5.26
N SER A 72 -9.96 -9.88 5.49
CA SER A 72 -9.55 -8.47 5.41
C SER A 72 -9.36 -8.05 3.95
N GLU A 73 -10.38 -7.40 3.38
CA GLU A 73 -10.35 -6.85 2.01
C GLU A 73 -9.13 -5.95 1.77
N ARG A 74 -8.80 -5.09 2.74
CA ARG A 74 -7.63 -4.21 2.62
C ARG A 74 -6.30 -4.98 2.57
N ALA A 75 -6.20 -6.10 3.26
CA ALA A 75 -5.02 -6.96 3.19
C ALA A 75 -4.96 -7.70 1.85
N PHE A 76 -6.11 -8.14 1.34
CA PHE A 76 -6.22 -8.74 0.01
C PHE A 76 -5.81 -7.75 -1.09
N GLU A 77 -6.36 -6.54 -1.09
CA GLU A 77 -5.98 -5.46 -2.02
C GLU A 77 -4.48 -5.19 -1.98
N LEU A 78 -3.90 -5.09 -0.78
CA LEU A 78 -2.47 -4.83 -0.62
C LEU A 78 -1.61 -5.96 -1.19
N ILE A 79 -2.00 -7.22 -0.97
CA ILE A 79 -1.31 -8.38 -1.56
C ILE A 79 -1.43 -8.36 -3.08
N ARG A 80 -2.65 -8.20 -3.61
CA ARG A 80 -2.93 -8.11 -5.05
C ARG A 80 -2.07 -7.03 -5.72
N ASP A 81 -2.08 -5.82 -5.16
CA ASP A 81 -1.34 -4.69 -5.69
C ASP A 81 0.19 -4.90 -5.61
N THR A 82 0.67 -5.62 -4.58
CA THR A 82 2.10 -5.96 -4.44
C THR A 82 2.55 -7.04 -5.45
N VAL A 83 1.68 -7.99 -5.79
CA VAL A 83 1.96 -9.07 -6.76
C VAL A 83 1.83 -8.59 -8.21
N GLY A 84 1.22 -7.42 -8.44
CA GLY A 84 1.03 -6.85 -9.77
C GLY A 84 -0.28 -7.27 -10.45
N GLU A 85 -1.17 -7.95 -9.73
CA GLU A 85 -2.51 -8.34 -10.18
C GLU A 85 -3.52 -7.18 -10.08
N LYS A 86 -3.03 -5.94 -10.06
CA LYS A 86 -3.91 -4.77 -10.05
C LYS A 86 -4.70 -4.78 -11.36
N PRO A 87 -6.04 -4.76 -11.33
CA PRO A 87 -6.83 -4.65 -12.54
C PRO A 87 -6.36 -3.41 -13.30
N SER A 88 -5.73 -3.63 -14.45
CA SER A 88 -5.40 -2.53 -15.34
C SER A 88 -6.72 -1.96 -15.82
N ASP A 89 -6.93 -0.65 -15.64
CA ASP A 89 -7.96 0.09 -16.37
C ASP A 89 -7.56 0.12 -17.85
N ARG A 90 -7.59 -1.04 -18.52
CA ARG A 90 -7.58 -1.10 -19.98
C ARG A 90 -8.93 -0.56 -20.40
N ILE A 91 -8.98 0.74 -20.62
CA ILE A 91 -9.94 1.32 -21.55
C ILE A 91 -9.58 0.67 -22.88
N ASP A 92 -10.33 -0.36 -23.26
CA ASP A 92 -10.24 -0.96 -24.59
C ASP A 92 -10.41 0.19 -25.59
N HIS A 93 -9.32 0.64 -26.21
CA HIS A 93 -9.41 1.42 -27.41
C HIS A 93 -10.05 0.48 -28.44
N THR A 94 -11.34 0.68 -28.66
CA THR A 94 -12.03 0.12 -29.81
C THR A 94 -11.23 0.53 -31.04
N SER A 95 -10.56 -0.44 -31.66
CA SER A 95 -10.01 -0.22 -32.99
C SER A 95 -11.20 0.07 -33.92
N SER A 96 -11.01 0.96 -34.88
CA SER A 96 -12.03 1.52 -35.79
C SER A 96 -12.86 0.48 -36.58
N ASP A 97 -12.49 -0.78 -36.48
CA ASP A 97 -12.87 -1.94 -37.26
C ASP A 97 -13.68 -2.97 -36.46
N GLY A 98 -13.97 -2.70 -35.17
CA GLY A 98 -15.05 -3.37 -34.42
C GLY A 98 -14.85 -4.85 -34.07
N SER A 99 -13.73 -5.47 -34.44
CA SER A 99 -13.44 -6.86 -34.08
C SER A 99 -12.83 -6.97 -32.68
N MET A 100 -13.60 -7.45 -31.71
CA MET A 100 -13.10 -7.95 -30.43
C MET A 100 -12.75 -9.44 -30.55
N SER A 101 -11.52 -9.84 -30.22
CA SER A 101 -11.20 -11.22 -29.80
C SER A 101 -9.84 -11.23 -29.08
N PRO A 102 -9.69 -11.85 -27.89
CA PRO A 102 -9.93 -13.28 -27.67
C PRO A 102 -10.82 -13.61 -26.47
N TYR A 103 -11.59 -14.70 -26.59
CA TYR A 103 -12.41 -15.39 -25.57
C TYR A 103 -12.74 -14.59 -24.29
N ARG A 104 -13.83 -13.81 -24.35
CA ARG A 104 -14.52 -13.36 -23.13
C ARG A 104 -15.38 -14.51 -22.62
N LEU A 105 -14.92 -15.21 -21.58
CA LEU A 105 -15.88 -15.86 -20.68
C LEU A 105 -16.84 -14.76 -20.22
N THR A 106 -18.14 -15.03 -20.29
CA THR A 106 -19.13 -14.10 -19.75
C THR A 106 -18.91 -13.94 -18.25
N PRO A 107 -19.25 -12.79 -17.64
CA PRO A 107 -19.13 -12.63 -16.19
C PRO A 107 -19.78 -13.75 -15.37
N ALA A 108 -20.83 -14.39 -15.92
CA ALA A 108 -21.49 -15.56 -15.33
C ALA A 108 -20.62 -16.82 -15.36
N GLU A 109 -19.93 -17.09 -16.48
CA GLU A 109 -19.03 -18.25 -16.61
C GLU A 109 -17.79 -18.10 -15.72
N VAL A 110 -17.26 -16.88 -15.59
CA VAL A 110 -16.16 -16.58 -14.65
C VAL A 110 -16.61 -16.79 -13.21
N ALA A 111 -17.83 -16.34 -12.85
CA ALA A 111 -18.38 -16.53 -11.51
C ALA A 111 -18.58 -18.02 -11.18
N GLN A 112 -19.09 -18.82 -12.12
CA GLN A 112 -19.28 -20.26 -11.91
C GLN A 112 -17.96 -21.00 -11.71
N GLU A 113 -16.92 -20.67 -12.49
CA GLU A 113 -15.61 -21.30 -12.35
C GLU A 113 -14.92 -20.91 -11.03
N LEU A 114 -15.06 -19.66 -10.59
CA LEU A 114 -14.55 -19.22 -9.29
C LEU A 114 -15.26 -19.90 -8.12
N ILE A 115 -16.59 -20.08 -8.21
CA ILE A 115 -17.37 -20.83 -7.22
C ILE A 115 -16.91 -22.29 -7.18
N ARG A 116 -16.75 -22.94 -8.34
CA ARG A 116 -16.23 -24.31 -8.45
C ARG A 116 -14.84 -24.46 -7.80
N GLN A 117 -13.93 -23.52 -8.07
CA GLN A 117 -12.59 -23.52 -7.48
C GLN A 117 -12.61 -23.28 -5.97
N SER A 118 -13.55 -22.46 -5.45
CA SER A 118 -13.71 -22.28 -4.00
C SER A 118 -14.26 -23.52 -3.30
N GLU A 119 -15.21 -24.22 -3.92
CA GLU A 119 -15.78 -25.47 -3.38
C GLU A 119 -14.76 -26.62 -3.38
N GLU A 120 -13.88 -26.69 -4.39
CA GLU A 120 -12.79 -27.68 -4.43
C GLU A 120 -11.76 -27.46 -3.31
N LEU A 121 -11.51 -26.21 -2.93
CA LEU A 121 -10.58 -25.87 -1.83
C LEU A 121 -11.19 -26.13 -0.43
N GLU A 122 -12.51 -26.11 -0.31
CA GLU A 122 -13.22 -26.44 0.95
C GLU A 122 -13.49 -27.95 1.11
N GLY A 123 -13.35 -28.74 0.04
CA GLY A 123 -13.54 -30.20 0.04
C GLY A 123 -12.28 -31.02 0.35
N GLU A 124 -11.11 -30.38 0.46
CA GLU A 124 -9.85 -31.01 0.88
C GLU A 124 -9.58 -30.78 2.39
N GLU A 125 -10.48 -31.25 3.26
CA GLU A 125 -10.21 -31.51 4.69
C GLU A 125 -10.11 -33.02 4.99
#